data_AF-A0A078LXV3-F1
#
_entry.id   AF-A0A078LXV3-F1
#
_cell.length_a   1.000
_cell.length_b   1.000
_cell.length_c   1.000
_cell.angle_alpha   90.00
_cell.angle_beta   90.00
_cell.angle_gamma   90.00
#
_symmetry.space_group_name_H-M   'P 1'
#
loop_
_entity.id
_entity.type
_entity.pdbx_description
1 polymer ?
#
loop_
_entity_poly.entity_id
_entity_poly.type
_entity_poly.pdbx_seq_one_letter_code
_entity_poly.pdbx_strand_id
1 'polypeptide(L)'
;MRPMTIDLHRLEYALDARDACTHYLDLESGDIRAVFPGEAPPSANEKYDVQPGRYLHIEPLDLQQSIAMREDFLLTQHNPSAYAVLNTALRGRKPLRTFDFKLEEFPAVRQAWLDYQTAQLREYAINWLHENGLEPSGR
;
A
#
# COMPACT_ATOMS: atom_id res chain seq x y z
N MET A 1 24.84 -3.58 -8.80
CA MET A 1 23.46 -3.10 -8.69
C MET A 1 23.54 -1.59 -8.49
N ARG A 2 22.76 -0.76 -9.21
CA ARG A 2 22.82 0.70 -9.06
C ARG A 2 22.04 1.07 -7.79
N PRO A 3 22.63 1.79 -6.81
CA PRO A 3 21.87 2.31 -5.69
C PRO A 3 20.90 3.35 -6.22
N MET A 4 19.61 3.05 -6.20
CA MET A 4 18.54 3.95 -6.64
C MET A 4 17.79 4.47 -5.43
N THR A 5 17.48 5.77 -5.46
CA THR A 5 16.68 6.38 -4.39
C THR A 5 15.21 6.15 -4.65
N ILE A 6 14.69 5.09 -4.03
CA ILE A 6 13.26 4.78 -4.09
C ILE A 6 12.58 5.46 -2.91
N ASP A 7 11.59 6.30 -3.21
CA ASP A 7 10.76 6.94 -2.20
C ASP A 7 9.84 5.91 -1.55
N LEU A 8 10.23 5.46 -0.37
CA LEU A 8 9.51 4.43 0.38
C LEU A 8 8.10 4.90 0.78
N HIS A 9 7.92 6.18 1.07
CA HIS A 9 6.61 6.71 1.42
C HIS A 9 5.64 6.66 0.24
N ARG A 10 6.17 6.92 -0.95
CA ARG A 10 5.41 6.84 -2.20
C ARG A 10 5.08 5.38 -2.55
N LEU A 11 5.95 4.44 -2.20
CA LEU A 11 5.72 3.00 -2.36
C LEU A 11 4.67 2.49 -1.37
N GLU A 12 4.76 2.90 -0.10
CA GLU A 12 3.75 2.62 0.93
C GLU A 12 2.36 3.08 0.46
N TYR A 13 2.26 4.29 -0.10
CA TYR A 13 1.01 4.80 -0.67
C TYR A 13 0.50 3.95 -1.83
N ALA A 14 1.39 3.58 -2.77
CA ALA A 14 1.02 2.76 -3.92
C ALA A 14 0.54 1.35 -3.52
N LEU A 15 1.08 0.80 -2.43
CA LEU A 15 0.67 -0.50 -1.88
C LEU A 15 -0.68 -0.44 -1.15
N ASP A 16 -0.99 0.67 -0.47
CA ASP A 16 -2.30 0.89 0.18
C ASP A 16 -3.35 1.49 -0.76
N ALA A 17 -2.98 1.83 -2.00
CA ALA A 17 -3.85 2.45 -2.97
C ALA A 17 -5.08 1.56 -3.27
N ARG A 18 -6.26 2.11 -2.97
CA ARG A 18 -7.57 1.47 -3.21
C ARG A 18 -8.36 2.18 -4.31
N ASP A 19 -7.73 3.12 -4.99
CA ASP A 19 -8.28 3.86 -6.13
C ASP A 19 -8.15 3.05 -7.43
N ALA A 20 -8.73 3.58 -8.51
CA ALA A 20 -8.74 2.91 -9.79
C ALA A 20 -7.42 3.08 -10.57
N CYS A 21 -6.45 3.83 -10.04
CA CYS A 21 -5.19 4.06 -10.73
C CYS A 21 -4.25 2.88 -10.54
N THR A 22 -3.39 2.69 -11.51
CA THR A 22 -2.35 1.66 -11.47
C THR A 22 -1.00 2.31 -11.24
N HIS A 23 -0.21 1.79 -10.31
CA HIS A 23 1.07 2.36 -9.93
C HIS A 23 2.24 1.58 -10.56
N TYR A 24 3.24 2.30 -11.05
CA TYR A 24 4.44 1.72 -11.65
C TYR A 24 5.70 2.40 -11.11
N LEU A 25 6.71 1.61 -10.74
CA LEU A 25 8.04 2.09 -10.41
C LEU A 25 8.90 2.18 -11.69
N ASP A 26 9.48 3.36 -11.95
CA ASP A 26 10.49 3.55 -12.99
C ASP A 26 11.86 3.10 -12.45
N LEU A 27 12.41 2.02 -13.00
CA LEU A 27 13.73 1.47 -12.64
C LEU A 27 14.89 2.29 -13.21
N GLU A 28 14.65 3.37 -13.95
CA GLU A 28 15.69 4.31 -14.37
C GLU A 28 15.82 5.49 -13.40
N SER A 29 14.71 6.02 -12.88
CA SER A 29 14.71 7.19 -11.99
C SER A 29 14.45 6.86 -10.52
N GLY A 30 13.77 5.75 -10.21
CA GLY A 30 13.26 5.44 -8.88
C GLY A 30 11.91 6.08 -8.57
N ASP A 31 11.29 6.76 -9.54
CA ASP A 31 10.00 7.42 -9.36
C ASP A 31 8.82 6.47 -9.51
N ILE A 32 7.78 6.71 -8.72
CA ILE A 32 6.49 6.02 -8.84
C ILE A 32 5.52 6.87 -9.66
N ARG A 33 4.94 6.27 -10.70
CA ARG A 33 3.95 6.89 -11.58
C ARG A 33 2.59 6.24 -11.40
N ALA A 34 1.56 7.05 -11.22
CA ALA A 34 0.18 6.63 -11.28
C ALA A 34 -0.35 6.75 -12.71
N VAL A 35 -1.07 5.74 -13.18
CA VAL A 35 -1.73 5.68 -14.49
C VAL A 35 -3.21 5.60 -14.24
N PHE A 36 -3.98 6.55 -14.76
CA PHE A 36 -5.42 6.61 -14.55
C PHE A 36 -6.17 5.70 -15.54
N PRO A 37 -7.38 5.23 -15.19
CA PRO A 37 -8.21 4.48 -16.13
C PRO A 37 -8.44 5.24 -17.44
N GLY A 38 -8.09 4.61 -18.57
CA GLY A 38 -8.20 5.21 -19.91
C GLY A 38 -6.88 5.80 -20.42
N GLU A 39 -5.85 5.91 -19.58
CA GLU A 39 -4.49 6.20 -20.03
C GLU A 39 -3.78 4.91 -20.46
N ALA A 40 -2.92 5.02 -21.48
CA ALA A 40 -2.06 3.92 -21.86
C ALA A 40 -1.00 3.70 -20.77
N PRO A 41 -0.68 2.45 -20.38
CA PRO A 41 0.40 2.20 -19.46
C PRO A 41 1.72 2.75 -20.04
N PRO A 42 2.69 3.14 -19.20
CA PRO A 42 3.91 3.78 -19.65
C PRO A 42 4.69 2.94 -20.68
N SER A 43 4.56 1.62 -20.62
CA SER A 43 5.14 0.66 -21.57
C SER A 43 4.44 0.57 -22.94
N ALA A 44 3.21 1.07 -23.08
CA ALA A 44 2.43 0.97 -24.32
C ALA A 44 2.66 2.12 -25.31
N ASN A 45 3.17 3.26 -24.86
CA ASN A 45 3.39 4.44 -25.70
C ASN A 45 4.83 4.59 -26.26
N GLU A 46 5.73 3.68 -25.91
CA GLU A 46 7.12 3.67 -26.37
C GLU A 46 7.23 3.13 -27.81
N LYS A 47 6.66 3.86 -28.78
CA LYS A 47 6.63 3.49 -30.20
C LYS A 47 8.02 3.37 -30.88
N TYR A 48 9.11 3.74 -30.22
CA TYR A 48 10.46 3.75 -30.81
C TYR A 48 11.60 3.26 -29.90
N ASP A 49 11.33 2.94 -28.63
CA ASP A 49 12.35 2.44 -27.70
C ASP A 49 11.64 1.67 -26.57
N VAL A 50 11.06 0.52 -26.91
CA VAL A 50 10.49 -0.37 -25.89
C VAL A 50 11.67 -0.82 -25.04
N GLN A 51 11.79 -0.29 -23.82
CA GLN A 51 12.69 -0.83 -22.81
C GLN A 51 11.89 -1.85 -21.99
N PRO A 52 11.78 -3.11 -22.45
CA PRO A 52 11.07 -4.13 -21.68
C PRO A 52 11.73 -4.24 -20.31
N GLY A 53 10.94 -4.02 -19.25
CA GLY A 53 11.42 -4.08 -17.88
C GLY A 53 11.87 -2.75 -17.27
N ARG A 54 11.69 -1.59 -17.93
CA ARG A 54 11.93 -0.28 -17.27
C ARG A 54 10.91 0.01 -16.18
N TYR A 55 9.63 -0.29 -16.42
CA TYR A 55 8.56 -0.02 -15.47
C TYR A 55 8.11 -1.30 -14.79
N LEU A 56 8.15 -1.30 -13.46
CA LEU A 56 7.71 -2.40 -12.63
C LEU A 56 6.34 -2.08 -12.04
N HIS A 57 5.36 -2.95 -12.28
CA HIS A 57 4.01 -2.78 -11.74
C HIS A 57 4.00 -3.01 -10.22
N ILE A 58 3.45 -2.06 -9.48
CA ILE A 58 3.25 -2.16 -8.03
C ILE A 58 1.85 -2.73 -7.81
N GLU A 59 1.77 -4.01 -7.43
CA GLU A 59 0.50 -4.64 -7.07
C GLU A 59 0.07 -4.16 -5.68
N PRO A 60 -1.07 -3.45 -5.56
CA PRO A 60 -1.57 -3.02 -4.26
C PRO A 60 -2.03 -4.22 -3.44
N LEU A 61 -2.11 -4.03 -2.13
CA LEU A 61 -2.63 -5.05 -1.22
C LEU A 61 -4.04 -5.46 -1.65
N ASP A 62 -4.24 -6.77 -1.78
CA ASP A 62 -5.56 -7.29 -2.09
C ASP A 62 -6.51 -7.07 -0.90
N LEU A 63 -7.80 -7.35 -1.15
CA LEU A 63 -8.83 -7.18 -0.11
C LEU A 63 -8.57 -8.07 1.12
N GLN A 64 -8.06 -9.30 0.93
CA GLN A 64 -7.79 -10.22 2.03
C GLN A 64 -6.60 -9.74 2.87
N GLN A 65 -5.51 -9.31 2.24
CA GLN A 65 -4.35 -8.73 2.91
C GLN A 65 -4.73 -7.47 3.70
N SER A 66 -5.53 -6.59 3.09
CA SER A 66 -6.03 -5.38 3.73
C SER A 66 -6.94 -5.64 4.94
N ILE A 67 -7.71 -6.74 4.91
CA ILE A 67 -8.54 -7.18 6.04
C ILE A 67 -7.65 -7.81 7.11
N ALA A 68 -6.75 -8.71 6.74
CA ALA A 68 -5.83 -9.38 7.66
C ALA A 68 -4.99 -8.37 8.46
N MET A 69 -4.44 -7.34 7.81
CA MET A 69 -3.72 -6.26 8.50
C MET A 69 -4.58 -5.57 9.58
N ARG A 70 -5.87 -5.34 9.30
CA ARG A 70 -6.80 -4.76 10.28
C ARG A 70 -7.15 -5.74 11.40
N GLU A 71 -7.29 -7.03 11.09
CA GLU A 71 -7.51 -8.07 12.10
C GLU A 71 -6.31 -8.18 13.04
N ASP A 72 -5.09 -8.20 12.51
CA ASP A 72 -3.85 -8.23 13.29
C ASP A 72 -3.73 -6.99 14.17
N PHE A 73 -4.05 -5.80 13.64
CA PHE A 73 -4.12 -4.59 14.45
C PHE A 73 -5.10 -4.74 15.62
N LEU A 74 -6.28 -5.32 15.42
CA LEU A 74 -7.26 -5.50 16.50
C LEU A 74 -6.73 -6.39 17.63
N LEU A 75 -5.84 -7.36 17.35
CA LEU A 75 -5.20 -8.17 18.38
C LEU A 75 -4.29 -7.35 19.31
N THR A 76 -3.79 -6.20 18.84
CA THR A 76 -2.98 -5.27 19.64
C THR A 76 -3.82 -4.30 20.47
N GLN A 77 -5.15 -4.26 20.29
CA GLN A 77 -6.00 -3.25 20.91
C GLN A 77 -6.45 -3.64 22.32
N HIS A 78 -6.12 -2.79 23.30
CA HIS A 78 -6.53 -2.97 24.70
C HIS A 78 -7.92 -2.38 25.02
N ASN A 79 -8.53 -1.62 24.10
CA ASN A 79 -9.85 -1.03 24.29
C ASN A 79 -10.94 -2.04 23.86
N PRO A 80 -11.69 -2.66 24.80
CA PRO A 80 -12.65 -3.71 24.47
C PRO A 80 -13.85 -3.19 23.66
N SER A 81 -14.25 -1.93 23.86
CA SER A 81 -15.33 -1.30 23.10
C SER A 81 -14.94 -1.08 21.65
N ALA A 82 -13.74 -0.53 21.41
CA ALA A 82 -13.22 -0.33 20.06
C ALA A 82 -13.03 -1.68 19.35
N TYR A 83 -12.46 -2.67 20.05
CA TYR A 83 -12.29 -4.03 19.51
C TYR A 83 -13.62 -4.61 19.03
N ALA A 84 -14.66 -4.59 19.85
CA ALA A 84 -15.96 -5.17 19.51
C ALA A 84 -16.61 -4.49 18.28
N VAL A 85 -16.58 -3.16 18.23
CA VAL A 85 -17.16 -2.38 17.13
C VAL A 85 -16.40 -2.62 15.82
N LEU A 86 -15.07 -2.55 15.86
CA LEU A 86 -14.22 -2.69 14.68
C LEU A 86 -14.17 -4.14 14.16
N ASN A 87 -14.10 -5.14 15.04
CA ASN A 87 -14.18 -6.55 14.65
C ASN A 87 -15.52 -6.87 13.97
N THR A 88 -16.62 -6.29 14.47
CA THR A 88 -17.93 -6.44 13.82
C THR A 88 -17.96 -5.75 12.45
N ALA A 89 -17.33 -4.58 12.32
CA ALA A 89 -17.22 -3.87 11.05
C ALA A 89 -16.48 -4.69 9.97
N LEU A 90 -15.40 -5.39 10.34
CA LEU A 90 -14.64 -6.25 9.43
C LEU A 90 -15.41 -7.49 8.95
N ARG A 91 -16.41 -7.96 9.70
CA ARG A 91 -17.25 -9.10 9.31
C ARG A 91 -18.47 -8.69 8.48
N GLY A 92 -18.69 -7.38 8.34
CA GLY A 92 -19.86 -6.80 7.70
C GLY A 92 -19.70 -6.60 6.19
N ARG A 93 -20.69 -5.92 5.60
CA ARG A 93 -20.61 -5.47 4.20
C ARG A 93 -19.58 -4.34 4.07
N LYS A 94 -18.79 -4.37 3.00
CA LYS A 94 -17.74 -3.37 2.70
C LYS A 94 -16.79 -3.19 3.91
N PRO A 95 -16.12 -4.27 4.34
CA PRO A 95 -15.47 -4.35 5.65
C PRO A 95 -14.46 -3.23 5.89
N LEU A 96 -13.61 -2.94 4.89
CA LEU A 96 -12.63 -1.86 4.98
C LEU A 96 -13.29 -0.49 5.18
N ARG A 97 -14.29 -0.14 4.34
CA ARG A 97 -14.97 1.17 4.45
C ARG A 97 -15.73 1.32 5.76
N THR A 98 -16.37 0.25 6.23
CA THR A 98 -17.12 0.26 7.49
C THR A 98 -16.16 0.37 8.68
N PHE A 99 -15.01 -0.31 8.63
CA PHE A 99 -13.94 -0.17 9.62
C PHE A 99 -13.42 1.27 9.68
N ASP A 100 -13.03 1.84 8.53
CA ASP A 100 -12.49 3.20 8.45
C ASP A 100 -13.50 4.23 9.03
N PHE A 101 -14.79 4.06 8.72
CA PHE A 101 -15.85 4.92 9.27
C PHE A 101 -16.01 4.77 10.79
N LYS A 102 -16.01 3.53 11.31
CA LYS A 102 -16.14 3.26 12.75
C LYS A 102 -14.91 3.69 13.55
N LEU A 103 -13.75 3.72 12.91
CA LEU A 103 -12.50 4.15 13.52
C LEU A 103 -12.52 5.64 13.92
N GLU A 104 -13.28 6.47 13.21
CA GLU A 104 -13.45 7.90 13.53
C GLU A 104 -14.11 8.13 14.90
N GLU A 105 -14.87 7.14 15.42
CA GLU A 105 -15.47 7.20 16.75
C GLU A 105 -14.43 7.01 17.89
N PHE A 106 -13.20 6.61 17.55
CA PHE A 106 -12.14 6.29 18.53
C PHE A 106 -10.81 6.97 18.17
N PRO A 107 -10.64 8.29 18.42
CA PRO A 107 -9.46 9.05 17.98
C PRO A 107 -8.10 8.46 18.41
N ALA A 108 -8.00 7.95 19.64
CA ALA A 108 -6.77 7.32 20.12
C ALA A 108 -6.44 6.01 19.39
N VAL A 109 -7.47 5.20 19.10
CA VAL A 109 -7.34 3.93 18.34
C VAL A 109 -7.04 4.24 16.88
N ARG A 110 -7.64 5.29 16.32
CA ARG A 110 -7.33 5.80 14.98
C ARG A 110 -5.86 6.16 14.84
N GLN A 111 -5.29 6.89 15.80
CA GLN A 111 -3.87 7.22 15.76
C GLN A 111 -3.02 5.95 15.82
N ALA A 112 -3.34 5.03 16.75
CA ALA A 112 -2.64 3.74 16.84
C ALA A 112 -2.74 2.92 15.54
N TRP A 113 -3.88 2.96 14.85
CA TRP A 113 -4.06 2.32 13.55
C TRP A 113 -3.17 2.94 12.49
N LEU A 114 -3.10 4.27 12.40
CA LEU A 114 -2.24 4.94 11.41
C LEU A 114 -0.76 4.58 11.65
N ASP A 115 -0.32 4.60 12.90
CA ASP A 115 1.06 4.24 13.27
C ASP A 115 1.36 2.77 12.92
N TYR A 116 0.41 1.87 13.21
CA TYR A 116 0.51 0.44 12.86
C TYR A 116 0.54 0.23 11.33
N GLN A 117 -0.38 0.86 10.60
CA GLN A 117 -0.51 0.75 9.16
C GLN A 117 0.76 1.24 8.47
N THR A 118 1.31 2.39 8.88
CA THR A 118 2.59 2.89 8.35
C THR A 118 3.72 1.90 8.59
N ALA A 119 3.84 1.32 9.79
CA ALA A 119 4.87 0.32 10.06
C ALA A 119 4.72 -0.94 9.18
N GLN A 120 3.49 -1.45 9.02
CA GLN A 120 3.24 -2.63 8.19
C GLN A 120 3.49 -2.35 6.71
N LEU A 121 3.00 -1.23 6.17
CA LEU A 121 3.22 -0.84 4.77
C LEU A 121 4.71 -0.68 4.46
N ARG A 122 5.48 -0.16 5.43
CA ARG A 122 6.94 -0.06 5.30
C ARG A 122 7.60 -1.42 5.14
N GLU A 123 7.20 -2.40 5.96
CA GLU A 123 7.70 -3.78 5.85
C GLU A 123 7.28 -4.43 4.52
N TYR A 124 6.03 -4.25 4.09
CA TYR A 124 5.58 -4.70 2.77
C TYR A 124 6.37 -4.06 1.63
N ALA A 125 6.65 -2.77 1.71
CA ALA A 125 7.43 -2.05 0.72
C ALA A 125 8.87 -2.58 0.64
N ILE A 126 9.53 -2.82 1.78
CA ILE A 126 10.88 -3.42 1.81
C ILE A 126 10.86 -4.83 1.23
N ASN A 127 9.90 -5.67 1.63
CA ASN A 127 9.76 -7.03 1.11
C ASN A 127 9.53 -7.03 -0.40
N TRP A 128 8.62 -6.18 -0.90
CA TRP A 128 8.34 -6.04 -2.32
C TRP A 128 9.59 -5.61 -3.10
N LEU A 129 10.39 -4.67 -2.57
CA LEU A 129 11.66 -4.30 -3.17
C LEU A 129 12.62 -5.49 -3.26
N HIS A 130 12.77 -6.24 -2.16
CA HIS A 130 13.66 -7.40 -2.11
C HIS A 130 13.22 -8.51 -3.08
N GLU A 131 11.92 -8.81 -3.17
CA GLU A 131 11.37 -9.79 -4.11
C GLU A 131 11.63 -9.41 -5.57
N ASN A 132 11.73 -8.11 -5.85
CA ASN A 132 12.06 -7.57 -7.18
C ASN A 132 13.57 -7.29 -7.37
N GLY A 133 14.43 -7.71 -6.42
CA GLY A 133 15.88 -7.53 -6.50
C GLY A 133 16.34 -6.08 -6.37
N LEU A 134 15.54 -5.24 -5.71
CA LEU A 134 15.79 -3.83 -5.46
C LEU A 134 16.15 -3.61 -3.98
N GLU A 135 16.98 -2.62 -3.72
CA GLU A 135 17.34 -2.22 -2.34
C GLU A 135 16.83 -0.79 -2.07
N PRO A 136 16.20 -0.54 -0.91
CA PRO A 136 15.88 0.81 -0.50
C PRO A 136 17.20 1.57 -0.24
N SER A 137 17.36 2.76 -0.81
CA SER A 137 18.50 3.60 -0.45
C SER A 137 18.32 4.11 0.98
N GLY A 138 19.12 3.59 1.91
CA GLY A 138 19.26 4.18 3.23
C GLY A 138 19.90 5.56 3.10
N ARG A 139 19.23 6.60 3.59
CA ARG A 139 19.91 7.83 3.99
C ARG A 139 19.83 7.98 5.49
#